data_AF-A0AAD9MP92-F1
#
_entry.id   AF-A0AAD9MP92-F1
#
_cell.length_a   1.000
_cell.length_b   1.000
_cell.length_c   1.000
_cell.angle_alpha   90.00
_cell.angle_beta   90.00
_cell.angle_gamma   90.00
#
_symmetry.space_group_name_H-M   'P 1'
#
loop_
_entity.id
_entity.type
_entity.pdbx_description
1 polymer ?
#
loop_
_entity_poly.entity_id
_entity_poly.type
_entity_poly.pdbx_seq_one_letter_code
_entity_poly.pdbx_strand_id
1 'polypeptide(L)'
;MLLENPVIVWSILLTPIAYLLYNMIVYLMDVRQRGLAVDQFPGEPKHWLWGHLHLYPGANEAGLQYQRDHTQLYPLTEKAWFGPLLPHVSIRHYTVMKALFQSS
;
A
#
# COMPACT_ATOMS: atom_id res chain seq x y z
N MET A 1 36.03 -18.82 -23.88
CA MET A 1 36.84 -19.03 -22.66
C MET A 1 36.17 -18.54 -21.37
N LEU A 2 35.83 -17.24 -21.16
CA LEU A 2 35.19 -16.81 -19.90
C LEU A 2 33.75 -17.33 -19.70
N LEU A 3 32.96 -17.45 -20.77
CA LEU A 3 31.59 -17.97 -20.74
C LEU A 3 31.48 -19.50 -20.70
N GLU A 4 32.59 -20.22 -20.79
CA GLU A 4 32.62 -21.70 -20.67
C GLU A 4 32.71 -22.15 -19.21
N ASN A 5 33.12 -21.25 -18.31
CA ASN A 5 33.17 -21.55 -16.90
C ASN A 5 31.75 -21.42 -16.30
N PRO A 6 31.10 -22.53 -15.92
CA PRO A 6 29.72 -22.51 -15.44
C PRO A 6 29.57 -21.63 -14.19
N VAL A 7 30.61 -21.49 -13.35
CA VAL A 7 30.59 -20.65 -12.15
C VAL A 7 30.42 -19.17 -12.51
N ILE A 8 31.10 -18.71 -13.57
CA ILE A 8 31.01 -17.31 -14.02
C ILE A 8 29.61 -17.03 -14.57
N VAL A 9 29.07 -17.94 -15.37
CA VAL A 9 27.71 -17.82 -15.93
C VAL A 9 26.65 -17.79 -14.83
N TRP A 10 26.72 -18.72 -13.86
CA TRP A 10 25.78 -18.73 -12.73
C TRP A 10 25.91 -17.50 -11.84
N SER A 11 27.11 -17.00 -11.60
CA SER A 11 27.32 -15.79 -10.79
C SER A 11 26.68 -14.56 -11.42
N ILE A 12 26.80 -14.40 -12.75
CA ILE A 12 26.18 -13.28 -13.48
C ILE A 12 24.65 -13.36 -13.45
N LEU A 13 24.06 -14.55 -13.50
CA LEU A 13 22.61 -14.73 -13.45
C LEU A 13 22.04 -14.62 -12.03
N LEU A 14 22.71 -15.19 -11.03
CA LEU A 14 22.22 -15.24 -9.65
C LEU A 14 22.36 -13.88 -8.95
N THR A 15 23.38 -13.09 -9.26
CA THR A 15 23.58 -11.78 -8.64
C THR A 15 22.39 -10.82 -8.82
N PRO A 16 21.87 -10.57 -10.04
CA PRO A 16 20.70 -9.70 -10.22
C PRO A 16 19.44 -10.30 -9.58
N ILE A 17 19.27 -11.63 -9.61
CA ILE A 17 18.14 -12.29 -8.95
C ILE A 17 18.20 -12.06 -7.44
N ALA A 18 19.36 -12.27 -6.82
CA ALA A 18 19.57 -12.04 -5.39
C ALA A 18 19.35 -10.57 -5.02
N TYR A 19 19.83 -9.63 -5.84
CA TYR A 19 19.60 -8.20 -5.64
C TYR A 19 18.10 -7.82 -5.72
N LEU A 20 17.38 -8.35 -6.72
CA LEU A 20 15.93 -8.15 -6.85
C LEU A 20 15.16 -8.76 -5.67
N LEU A 21 15.52 -9.96 -5.23
CA LEU A 21 14.93 -10.61 -4.04
C LEU A 21 15.18 -9.80 -2.78
N TYR A 22 16.41 -9.31 -2.59
CA TYR A 22 16.75 -8.43 -1.46
C TYR A 22 15.88 -7.16 -1.47
N ASN A 23 15.82 -6.46 -2.60
CA ASN A 23 14.99 -5.26 -2.73
C ASN A 23 13.51 -5.56 -2.51
N MET A 24 13.01 -6.69 -3.00
CA MET A 24 11.63 -7.12 -2.78
C MET A 24 11.36 -7.39 -1.30
N ILE A 25 12.27 -8.04 -0.58
CA ILE A 25 12.15 -8.26 0.87
C ILE A 25 12.14 -6.93 1.63
N VAL A 26 13.08 -6.03 1.34
CA VAL A 26 13.13 -4.70 1.97
C VAL A 26 11.83 -3.93 1.71
N TYR A 27 11.35 -3.94 0.46
CA TYR A 27 10.08 -3.32 0.09
C TYR A 27 8.89 -3.92 0.87
N LEU A 28 8.80 -5.25 0.97
CA LEU A 28 7.72 -5.91 1.73
C LEU A 28 7.79 -5.60 3.23
N MET A 29 8.99 -5.47 3.81
CA MET A 29 9.16 -5.06 5.21
C MET A 29 8.67 -3.62 5.43
N ASP A 30 9.01 -2.71 4.53
CA ASP A 30 8.60 -1.31 4.56
C ASP A 30 7.07 -1.16 4.38
N VAL A 31 6.49 -1.89 3.42
CA VAL A 31 5.02 -2.02 3.27
C VAL A 31 4.37 -2.53 4.55
N ARG A 32 4.94 -3.55 5.19
CA ARG A 32 4.41 -4.08 6.46
C ARG A 32 4.44 -3.04 7.57
N GLN A 33 5.54 -2.30 7.71
CA GLN A 33 5.65 -1.25 8.73
C GLN A 33 4.64 -0.12 8.51
N ARG A 34 4.52 0.39 7.28
CA ARG A 34 3.48 1.36 6.92
C ARG A 34 2.09 0.80 7.15
N GLY A 35 1.87 -0.45 6.78
CA GLY A 35 0.61 -1.14 6.97
C GLY A 35 0.19 -1.23 8.44
N LEU A 36 1.12 -1.55 9.33
CA LEU A 36 0.87 -1.57 10.78
C LEU A 36 0.50 -0.19 11.32
N ALA A 37 1.10 0.89 10.79
CA ALA A 37 0.72 2.25 11.16
C ALA A 37 -0.67 2.62 10.63
N VAL A 38 -0.99 2.26 9.38
CA VAL A 38 -2.30 2.52 8.76
C VAL A 38 -3.41 1.70 9.44
N ASP A 39 -3.14 0.47 9.85
CA ASP A 39 -4.14 -0.41 10.48
C ASP A 39 -4.62 0.11 11.85
N GLN A 40 -3.94 1.10 12.45
CA GLN A 40 -4.37 1.79 13.68
C GLN A 40 -5.55 2.73 13.46
N PHE A 41 -5.78 3.17 12.22
CA PHE A 41 -6.89 4.05 11.88
C PHE A 41 -8.21 3.27 11.76
N PRO A 42 -9.37 3.90 12.04
CA PRO A 42 -10.65 3.25 11.88
C PRO A 42 -10.95 2.98 10.40
N GLY A 43 -11.76 1.95 10.13
CA GLY A 43 -12.14 1.57 8.76
C GLY A 43 -12.52 0.09 8.68
N GLU A 44 -13.06 -0.30 7.53
CA GLU A 44 -13.46 -1.68 7.27
C GLU A 44 -12.29 -2.68 7.33
N PRO A 45 -12.58 -3.98 7.56
CA PRO A 45 -11.56 -5.01 7.45
C PRO A 45 -11.12 -5.21 5.99
N LYS A 46 -9.81 -5.31 5.78
CA LYS A 46 -9.24 -5.51 4.44
C LYS A 46 -9.36 -6.96 3.97
N HIS A 47 -9.68 -7.15 2.69
CA HIS A 47 -9.47 -8.43 2.03
C HIS A 47 -7.99 -8.68 1.79
N TRP A 48 -7.51 -9.91 1.99
CA TRP A 48 -6.08 -10.24 1.93
C TRP A 48 -5.43 -9.92 0.56
N LEU A 49 -6.17 -10.09 -0.54
CA LEU A 49 -5.67 -9.85 -1.90
C LEU A 49 -6.08 -8.49 -2.46
N TRP A 50 -7.29 -8.02 -2.14
CA TRP A 50 -7.90 -6.87 -2.81
C TRP A 50 -7.85 -5.61 -1.95
N GLY A 51 -7.46 -5.72 -0.68
CA GLY A 51 -7.63 -4.64 0.27
C GLY A 51 -9.10 -4.23 0.35
N HIS A 52 -9.37 -2.96 0.12
CA HIS A 52 -10.72 -2.37 0.03
C HIS A 52 -11.19 -2.13 -1.41
N LEU A 53 -10.38 -2.48 -2.44
CA LEU A 53 -10.76 -2.22 -3.84
C LEU A 53 -12.07 -2.89 -4.23
N HIS A 54 -12.33 -4.09 -3.71
CA HIS A 54 -13.55 -4.86 -3.98
C HIS A 54 -14.82 -4.23 -3.39
N LEU A 55 -14.69 -3.30 -2.44
CA LEU A 55 -15.81 -2.59 -1.83
C LEU A 55 -16.24 -1.37 -2.64
N TYR A 56 -15.35 -0.83 -3.47
CA TYR A 56 -15.61 0.39 -4.21
C TYR A 56 -16.50 0.12 -5.44
N PRO A 57 -17.70 0.72 -5.54
CA PRO A 57 -18.66 0.41 -6.60
C PRO A 57 -18.31 1.05 -7.96
N GLY A 58 -17.17 1.73 -8.07
CA GLY A 58 -16.65 2.32 -9.31
C GLY A 58 -16.71 3.85 -9.33
N ALA A 59 -16.06 4.46 -10.32
CA ALA A 59 -15.94 5.92 -10.46
C ALA A 59 -17.20 6.55 -11.11
N ASN A 60 -18.34 6.39 -10.46
CA ASN A 60 -19.65 6.94 -10.86
C ASN A 60 -20.39 7.50 -9.63
N GLU A 61 -21.67 7.86 -9.76
CA GLU A 61 -22.45 8.40 -8.63
C GLU A 61 -22.54 7.42 -7.45
N ALA A 62 -22.56 6.10 -7.70
CA ALA A 62 -22.53 5.11 -6.63
C ALA A 62 -21.20 5.16 -5.85
N GLY A 63 -20.08 5.39 -6.55
CA GLY A 63 -18.78 5.63 -5.91
C GLY A 63 -18.75 6.90 -5.06
N LEU A 64 -19.36 7.98 -5.55
CA LEU A 64 -19.49 9.22 -4.77
C LEU A 64 -20.37 9.01 -3.54
N GLN A 65 -21.48 8.30 -3.68
CA GLN A 65 -22.35 7.97 -2.55
C GLN A 65 -21.61 7.12 -1.51
N TYR A 66 -20.90 6.07 -1.94
CA TYR A 66 -20.04 5.26 -1.08
C TYR A 66 -19.02 6.12 -0.30
N GLN A 67 -18.38 7.09 -0.96
CA GLN A 67 -17.45 8.00 -0.29
C GLN A 67 -18.14 8.92 0.73
N ARG A 68 -19.36 9.42 0.44
CA ARG A 68 -20.16 10.22 1.38
C ARG A 68 -20.55 9.39 2.60
N ASP A 69 -21.02 8.16 2.39
CA ASP A 69 -21.42 7.25 3.48
C ASP A 69 -20.22 6.92 4.38
N HIS A 70 -19.06 6.61 3.79
CA HIS A 70 -17.82 6.39 4.55
C HIS A 70 -17.34 7.66 5.27
N THR A 71 -17.58 8.84 4.72
CA THR A 71 -17.28 10.11 5.40
C THR A 71 -18.14 10.30 6.65
N GLN A 72 -19.39 9.84 6.63
CA GLN A 72 -20.25 9.87 7.80
C GLN A 72 -19.80 8.88 8.88
N LEU A 73 -19.38 7.67 8.49
CA LEU A 73 -18.88 6.64 9.41
C LEU A 73 -17.51 6.99 10.01
N TYR A 74 -16.62 7.56 9.19
CA TYR A 74 -15.24 7.87 9.53
C TYR A 74 -14.92 9.33 9.18
N PRO A 75 -15.37 10.30 10.01
CA PRO A 75 -15.36 11.73 9.66
C PRO A 75 -13.98 12.39 9.72
N LEU A 76 -13.04 11.84 10.48
CA LEU A 76 -11.68 12.39 10.60
C LEU A 76 -10.73 11.78 9.58
N THR A 77 -10.55 10.47 9.71
CA THR A 77 -9.61 9.66 8.95
C THR A 77 -10.17 8.26 8.78
N GLU A 78 -9.76 7.58 7.71
CA GLU A 78 -10.09 6.19 7.46
C GLU A 78 -8.90 5.45 6.87
N LYS A 79 -8.66 4.21 7.32
CA LYS A 79 -7.68 3.33 6.66
C LYS A 79 -8.20 2.84 5.30
N ALA A 80 -7.34 2.90 4.30
CA ALA A 80 -7.60 2.36 2.97
C ALA A 80 -6.44 1.44 2.55
N TRP A 81 -6.77 0.34 1.88
CA TRP A 81 -5.77 -0.57 1.31
C TRP A 81 -6.10 -0.81 -0.15
N PHE A 82 -5.16 -0.48 -1.05
CA PHE A 82 -5.27 -0.79 -2.47
C PHE A 82 -4.50 -2.08 -2.77
N GLY A 83 -5.15 -3.22 -2.57
CA GLY A 83 -4.46 -4.52 -2.54
C GLY A 83 -3.58 -4.68 -1.28
N PRO A 84 -2.60 -5.60 -1.28
CA PRO A 84 -1.80 -5.91 -0.10
C PRO A 84 -0.54 -5.04 0.05
N LEU A 85 -0.23 -4.20 -0.95
CA LEU A 85 1.05 -3.48 -1.03
C LEU A 85 0.94 -1.96 -0.81
N LEU A 86 -0.26 -1.40 -0.92
CA LEU A 86 -0.49 0.04 -0.90
C LEU A 86 -1.42 0.41 0.26
N PRO A 87 -0.89 0.53 1.49
CA PRO A 87 -1.62 1.11 2.60
C PRO A 87 -1.75 2.63 2.43
N HIS A 88 -2.92 3.17 2.76
CA HIS A 88 -3.27 4.57 2.60
C HIS A 88 -4.15 5.05 3.76
N VAL A 89 -4.11 6.34 4.10
CA VAL A 89 -5.05 6.95 5.06
C VAL A 89 -5.80 8.05 4.33
N SER A 90 -7.11 7.88 4.21
CA SER A 90 -8.00 8.91 3.68
C SER A 90 -8.25 9.94 4.77
N ILE A 91 -7.87 11.19 4.53
CA ILE A 91 -8.07 12.30 5.47
C ILE A 91 -9.24 13.14 4.98
N ARG A 92 -10.20 13.41 5.87
CA ARG A 92 -11.44 14.13 5.51
C ARG A 92 -11.64 15.41 6.30
N HIS A 93 -10.98 15.54 7.45
CA HIS A 93 -11.13 16.71 8.32
C HIS A 93 -10.03 17.74 8.13
N TYR A 94 -10.41 19.01 8.02
CA TYR A 94 -9.51 20.13 7.73
C TYR A 94 -8.37 20.26 8.75
N THR A 95 -8.62 19.99 10.04
CA THR A 95 -7.59 20.11 11.09
C THR A 95 -6.44 19.13 10.86
N VAL A 96 -6.75 17.89 10.48
CA VAL A 96 -5.74 16.86 10.22
C VAL A 96 -4.98 17.20 8.94
N MET A 97 -5.70 17.62 7.91
CA MET A 97 -5.12 18.04 6.64
C MET A 97 -4.17 19.24 6.81
N LYS A 98 -4.57 20.24 7.60
CA LYS A 98 -3.73 21.41 7.93
C LYS A 98 -2.46 21.01 8.66
N ALA A 99 -2.56 20.14 9.67
CA ALA A 99 -1.39 19.66 10.41
C ALA A 99 -0.39 18.94 9.48
N LEU A 100 -0.88 18.12 8.55
CA LEU A 100 -0.04 17.43 7.58
C LEU A 100 0.66 18.39 6.62
N PHE A 101 -0.08 19.33 6.01
CA PHE A 101 0.50 20.32 5.09
C PHE A 101 1.51 21.27 5.76
N GLN A 102 1.44 21.44 7.07
CA GLN A 102 2.42 22.24 7.83
C GLN A 102 3.67 21.43 8.21
N SER A 103 3.61 20.10 8.14
CA SER A 103 4.71 19.20 8.52
C SER A 103 5.59 18.77 7.34
N SER A 104 5.14 19.02 6.11
CA SER A 104 5.85 18.77 4.84
C SER A 104 6.63 19.99 4.38
#